data_AF-A0A4R2BD37-F1
#
_entry.id   AF-A0A4R2BD37-F1
#
_cell.length_a   1.000
_cell.length_b   1.000
_cell.length_c   1.000
_cell.angle_alpha   90.00
_cell.angle_beta   90.00
_cell.angle_gamma   90.00
#
_symmetry.space_group_name_H-M   'P 1'
#
loop_
_entity.id
_entity.type
_entity.pdbx_description
1 polymer ?
#
loop_
_entity_poly.entity_id
_entity_poly.type
_entity_poly.pdbx_seq_one_letter_code
_entity_poly.pdbx_strand_id
1 'polypeptide(L)' 'MEKIKAAVQTFVEDINSEDSATIEVFGQTTNWLFSLILFLGVPFLTFVIFQFITLI' A
#
# COMPACT_ATOMS: atom_id res chain seq x y z
N MET A 1 -11.66 -28.61 -0.55
CA MET A 1 -12.14 -27.93 -1.77
C MET A 1 -13.36 -27.05 -1.49
N GLU A 2 -14.43 -27.59 -0.90
CA GLU A 2 -15.66 -26.84 -0.52
C GLU A 2 -15.40 -25.52 0.23
N LYS A 3 -14.60 -25.55 1.30
CA LYS A 3 -14.31 -24.36 2.12
C LYS A 3 -13.53 -23.26 1.38
N ILE A 4 -12.65 -23.66 0.46
CA ILE A 4 -11.86 -22.71 -0.35
C ILE A 4 -12.78 -22.05 -1.38
N LYS A 5 -13.67 -22.84 -2.00
CA LYS A 5 -14.65 -22.32 -2.96
C LYS A 5 -15.60 -21.31 -2.32
N ALA A 6 -16.07 -21.59 -1.10
CA ALA A 6 -16.90 -20.68 -0.33
C ALA A 6 -16.17 -19.37 -0.01
N ALA A 7 -14.91 -19.44 0.47
CA ALA A 7 -14.11 -18.25 0.76
C ALA A 7 -13.86 -17.39 -0.50
N VAL A 8 -13.62 -18.02 -1.65
CA VAL A 8 -13.44 -17.31 -2.93
C VAL A 8 -14.74 -16.65 -3.38
N GLN A 9 -15.90 -17.30 -3.21
CA GLN A 9 -17.19 -16.68 -3.53
C GLN A 9 -17.47 -15.45 -2.66
N THR A 10 -17.26 -15.55 -1.35
CA THR A 10 -17.43 -14.41 -0.44
C THR A 10 -16.47 -13.26 -0.79
N PHE A 11 -15.25 -13.58 -1.20
CA PHE A 11 -14.29 -12.56 -1.64
C PHE A 11 -14.72 -11.88 -2.95
N VAL A 12 -15.23 -12.65 -3.92
CA VAL A 12 -15.75 -12.10 -5.18
C VAL A 12 -17.00 -11.24 -4.93
N GLU A 13 -17.88 -11.65 -4.03
CA GLU A 13 -19.05 -10.86 -3.63
C GLU A 13 -18.64 -9.57 -2.93
N ASP A 14 -17.67 -9.63 -2.02
CA ASP A 14 -17.14 -8.45 -1.33
C ASP A 14 -16.52 -7.44 -2.30
N ILE A 15 -15.70 -7.88 -3.26
CA ILE A 15 -15.08 -6.99 -4.26
C ILE A 15 -16.11 -6.28 -5.14
N ASN A 16 -17.20 -6.96 -5.50
CA ASN A 16 -18.23 -6.40 -6.37
C ASN A 16 -19.30 -5.60 -5.62
N SER A 17 -19.21 -5.52 -4.29
CA SER A 17 -20.11 -4.71 -3.48
C SER A 17 -19.68 -3.23 -3.48
N GLU A 18 -20.64 -2.32 -3.35
CA GLU A 18 -20.35 -0.88 -3.26
C GLU A 18 -19.55 -0.54 -1.99
N ASP A 19 -19.80 -1.25 -0.89
CA ASP A 19 -19.13 -1.11 0.41
C ASP A 19 -18.02 -2.17 0.60
N SER A 20 -17.22 -2.41 -0.43
CA SER A 20 -16.19 -3.46 -0.42
C SER A 20 -15.11 -3.20 0.64
N ALA A 21 -15.08 -4.04 1.68
CA ALA A 21 -14.08 -3.96 2.74
C ALA A 21 -12.67 -4.26 2.20
N THR A 22 -12.56 -5.19 1.24
CA THR A 22 -11.29 -5.51 0.57
C THR A 22 -10.72 -4.29 -0.14
N ILE A 23 -11.55 -3.56 -0.90
CA ILE A 23 -11.09 -2.37 -1.64
C ILE A 23 -10.73 -1.24 -0.68
N GLU A 24 -11.52 -1.04 0.38
CA GLU A 24 -11.22 -0.02 1.40
C GLU A 24 -9.86 -0.28 2.07
N VAL A 25 -9.63 -1.50 2.55
CA VAL A 25 -8.36 -1.88 3.20
C VAL A 25 -7.19 -1.74 2.22
N PHE A 26 -7.37 -2.11 0.95
CA PHE A 26 -6.34 -1.92 -0.07
C PHE A 26 -6.02 -0.44 -0.30
N GLY A 27 -7.04 0.41 -0.38
CA GLY A 27 -6.87 1.86 -0.50
C GLY A 27 -6.14 2.46 0.71
N GLN A 28 -6.52 2.07 1.93
CA GLN A 28 -5.84 2.52 3.15
C GLN A 28 -4.38 2.04 3.20
N THR A 29 -4.13 0.77 2.82
CA THR A 29 -2.78 0.19 2.81
C THR A 29 -1.87 0.90 1.81
N THR A 30 -2.36 1.13 0.59
CA THR A 30 -1.59 1.83 -0.46
C THR A 30 -1.30 3.28 -0.08
N ASN A 31 -2.26 4.00 0.49
CA ASN A 31 -2.05 5.35 1.02
C ASN A 31 -1.02 5.38 2.16
N TRP A 32 -1.08 4.41 3.07
CA TRP A 32 -0.12 4.29 4.16
C TRP A 32 1.29 4.01 3.64
N LEU A 33 1.45 3.07 2.70
CA LEU A 33 2.73 2.78 2.06
C LEU A 33 3.29 4.00 1.32
N PHE A 34 2.45 4.74 0.60
CA PHE A 34 2.87 5.96 -0.08
C PHE A 34 3.35 7.02 0.92
N SER A 35 2.60 7.22 2.00
CA SER A 35 2.97 8.16 3.08
C SER A 35 4.29 7.76 3.75
N LEU A 36 4.51 6.47 3.97
CA LEU A 36 5.75 5.93 4.53
C LEU A 36 6.95 6.15 3.59
N ILE A 37 6.76 5.94 2.29
CA ILE A 37 7.80 6.22 1.28
C ILE A 37 8.12 7.71 1.23
N LEU A 38 7.13 8.61 1.29
CA LEU A 38 7.41 10.04 1.34
C LEU A 38 8.13 10.42 2.64
N PHE A 39 7.67 9.90 3.77
CA PHE A 39 8.24 10.21 5.09
C PHE A 39 9.70 9.74 5.22
N LEU A 40 10.05 8.57 4.69
CA LEU A 40 11.42 8.02 4.77
C LEU A 40 12.28 8.39 3.56
N GLY A 41 11.68 8.36 2.38
CA GLY A 41 12.35 8.59 1.10
C GLY A 41 12.79 10.03 0.93
N VAL A 42 11.99 11.02 1.36
CA VAL A 42 12.40 12.43 1.27
C VAL A 42 13.64 12.72 2.14
N PRO A 43 13.65 12.42 3.46
CA PRO A 43 14.86 12.60 4.28
C PRO A 43 16.06 11.83 3.76
N PHE A 44 15.87 10.60 3.30
CA PHE A 44 16.94 9.78 2.74
C PHE A 44 17.53 10.43 1.48
N LEU A 45 16.69 10.83 0.53
CA LEU A 45 17.14 11.52 -0.69
C LEU A 45 17.84 12.84 -0.36
N THR A 46 17.31 13.63 0.57
CA THR A 46 17.96 14.87 1.03
C THR A 46 19.34 14.58 1.61
N PHE A 47 19.47 13.56 2.45
CA PHE A 47 20.75 13.14 3.01
C PHE A 47 21.75 12.72 1.92
N VAL A 48 21.32 11.90 0.96
CA VAL A 48 22.17 11.45 -0.14
C VAL A 48 22.62 12.62 -1.01
N ILE A 49 21.71 13.54 -1.35
CA ILE A 49 22.05 14.76 -2.13
C ILE A 49 23.05 15.62 -1.36
N PHE A 50 22.82 15.83 -0.06
CA PHE A 50 23.75 16.58 0.77
C PHE A 50 25.14 15.94 0.79
N GLN A 51 25.22 14.63 1.04
CA GLN A 51 26.50 13.92 1.01
C GLN A 51 27.19 14.04 -0.34
N PHE A 52 26.46 13.85 -1.43
CA PHE A 52 27.00 13.95 -2.79
C PHE A 52 27.56 15.34 -3.08
N ILE A 53 26.84 16.41 -2.69
CA ILE A 53 27.33 17.79 -2.86
C ILE A 53 28.55 18.08 -1.99
N THR A 54 28.61 17.55 -0.77
CA THR A 54 29.75 17.78 0.14
C THR A 54 31.00 16.96 -0.19
N LEU A 55 30.87 15.90 -1.00
CA LEU A 55 31.96 15.03 -1.43
C LEU A 55 32.63 15.49 -2.73
N ILE A 56 32.02 16.44 -3.45
CA ILE A 56 32.56 17.12 -4.64
C ILE A 56 33.24 18.42 -4.21
#